data_AF-A0A955L1S7-F1
#
_entry.id   AF-A0A955L1S7-F1
#
_cell.length_a   1.000
_cell.length_b   1.000
_cell.length_c   1.000
_cell.angle_alpha   90.00
_cell.angle_beta   90.00
_cell.angle_gamma   90.00
#
_symmetry.space_group_name_H-M   'P 1'
#
loop_
_entity.id
_entity.type
_entity.pdbx_description
1 polymer ?
#
loop_
_entity_poly.entity_id
_entity_poly.type
_entity_poly.pdbx_seq_one_letter_code
_entity_poly.pdbx_strand_id
1 'polypeptide(L)'
;MCKITVIGLIFNVNKMEVGDLMIALLLAILVVNVFNIAMILRVARWLGSNNAFEESKAISLDDPFFKVYLMGPMVSWSKLKRTRDNKYWLDLRGWFFVRITMFAVLTFLLFANIYLLLWYLSM
;
A
#
# COMPACT_ATOMS: atom_id res chain seq x y z
N MET A 1 23.28 -2.35 16.23
CA MET A 1 22.78 -1.59 17.41
C MET A 1 22.09 -0.33 16.91
N CYS A 2 20.77 -0.37 16.73
CA CYS A 2 19.96 0.79 16.32
C CYS A 2 18.91 1.04 17.42
N LYS A 3 19.36 1.49 18.59
CA LYS A 3 18.51 1.74 19.77
C LYS A 3 18.48 3.22 20.20
N ILE A 4 19.12 4.12 19.44
CA ILE A 4 19.31 5.52 19.86
C ILE A 4 18.29 6.50 19.22
N THR A 5 17.58 6.14 18.16
CA THR A 5 16.87 7.16 17.36
C THR A 5 15.34 7.23 17.54
N VAL A 6 14.75 6.50 18.48
CA VAL A 6 13.31 6.63 18.78
C VAL A 6 13.07 7.49 20.02
N ILE A 7 13.88 7.30 21.06
CA ILE A 7 13.75 8.02 22.33
C ILE A 7 14.15 9.50 22.17
N GLY A 8 15.21 9.80 21.40
CA GLY A 8 15.61 11.18 21.09
C GLY A 8 14.59 11.96 20.25
N LEU A 9 13.82 11.26 19.40
CA LEU A 9 12.71 11.87 18.66
C LEU A 9 11.57 12.24 19.62
N ILE A 10 11.23 11.34 20.56
CA ILE A 10 10.15 11.55 21.54
C ILE A 10 10.46 12.73 22.50
N PHE A 11 11.72 12.89 22.94
CA PHE A 11 12.10 14.00 23.80
C PHE A 11 12.17 15.35 23.08
N ASN A 12 12.40 15.38 21.76
CA ASN A 12 12.44 16.62 20.99
C ASN A 12 11.04 17.11 20.59
N VAL A 13 10.07 16.20 20.43
CA VAL A 13 8.66 16.54 20.18
C VAL A 13 8.07 17.37 21.34
N ASN A 14 8.49 17.12 22.58
CA ASN A 14 8.04 17.90 23.75
C ASN A 14 8.55 19.35 23.81
N LYS A 15 9.50 19.74 22.93
CA LYS A 15 10.04 21.10 22.82
C LYS A 15 9.72 21.76 21.49
N MET A 16 9.05 21.07 20.57
CA MET A 16 8.66 21.63 19.29
C MET A 16 7.53 22.63 19.52
N GLU A 17 7.69 23.83 18.98
CA GLU A 17 6.59 24.78 18.91
C GLU A 17 5.47 24.18 18.04
N VAL A 18 4.23 24.60 18.29
CA VAL A 18 3.05 24.06 17.57
C VAL A 18 3.23 24.20 16.04
N GLY A 19 3.92 25.25 15.58
CA GLY A 19 4.27 25.46 14.17
C GLY A 19 5.22 24.40 13.60
N ASP A 20 6.27 24.03 14.34
CA ASP A 20 7.22 22.98 13.91
C ASP A 20 6.53 21.61 13.81
N LEU A 21 5.60 21.34 14.73
CA LEU A 21 4.80 20.12 14.74
C LEU A 21 3.87 20.05 13.52
N MET A 22 3.23 21.16 13.16
CA MET A 22 2.40 21.25 11.95
C MET A 22 3.23 21.03 10.69
N ILE A 23 4.42 21.64 10.58
CA ILE A 23 5.31 21.47 9.42
C ILE A 23 5.76 20.01 9.29
N ALA A 24 6.17 19.37 10.40
CA ALA A 24 6.58 17.97 10.39
C ALA A 24 5.42 17.04 9.98
N LEU A 25 4.19 17.33 10.43
CA LEU A 25 3.00 16.58 10.06
C LEU A 25 2.65 16.75 8.58
N LEU A 26 2.70 17.97 8.05
CA LEU A 26 2.47 18.25 6.63
C LEU A 26 3.50 17.54 5.73
N LEU A 27 4.78 17.54 6.13
CA LEU A 27 5.83 16.81 5.42
C LEU A 27 5.59 15.29 5.46
N ALA A 28 5.16 14.74 6.60
CA ALA A 28 4.83 13.32 6.71
C ALA A 28 3.66 12.94 5.79
N ILE A 29 2.59 13.74 5.76
CA ILE A 29 1.43 13.54 4.86
C ILE A 29 1.88 13.62 3.39
N LEU A 30 2.76 14.56 3.04
CA LEU A 30 3.30 14.69 1.68
C LEU A 30 4.11 13.46 1.26
N VAL A 31 4.99 12.95 2.12
CA VAL A 31 5.78 11.73 1.85
C VAL A 31 4.87 10.53 1.65
N VAL A 32 3.83 10.37 2.50
CA VAL A 32 2.84 9.30 2.36
C VAL A 32 2.10 9.41 1.04
N ASN A 33 1.71 10.62 0.61
CA ASN A 33 1.06 10.86 -0.68
C ASN A 33 1.94 10.48 -1.87
N VAL A 34 3.21 10.89 -1.88
CA VAL A 34 4.16 10.52 -2.95
C VAL A 34 4.34 9.00 -3.03
N PHE A 35 4.49 8.35 -1.88
CA PHE A 35 4.59 6.89 -1.82
C PHE A 35 3.31 6.21 -2.34
N ASN A 36 2.14 6.73 -1.95
CA ASN A 36 0.86 6.19 -2.40
C ASN A 36 0.67 6.35 -3.92
N ILE A 37 1.03 7.50 -4.49
CA ILE A 37 1.02 7.71 -5.96
C ILE A 37 1.95 6.72 -6.67
N ALA A 38 3.17 6.52 -6.15
CA ALA A 38 4.11 5.55 -6.73
C ALA A 38 3.56 4.12 -6.69
N MET A 39 2.90 3.74 -5.59
CA MET A 39 2.21 2.46 -5.45
C MET A 39 1.03 2.33 -6.43
N ILE A 40 0.20 3.36 -6.59
CA ILE A 40 -0.90 3.40 -7.55
C ILE A 40 -0.39 3.21 -8.97
N LEU A 41 0.66 3.93 -9.39
CA LEU A 41 1.26 3.81 -10.72
C LEU A 41 1.83 2.39 -10.96
N ARG A 42 2.45 1.81 -9.94
CA ARG A 42 2.99 0.45 -10.01
C ARG A 42 1.86 -0.58 -10.12
N VAL A 43 0.79 -0.42 -9.35
CA VAL A 43 -0.41 -1.27 -9.45
C VAL A 43 -1.03 -1.12 -10.83
N ALA A 44 -1.21 0.11 -11.34
CA ALA A 44 -1.76 0.39 -12.66
C ALA A 44 -0.95 -0.27 -13.79
N ARG A 45 0.38 -0.22 -13.72
CA ARG A 45 1.25 -0.96 -14.66
C ARG A 45 1.07 -2.47 -14.52
N TRP A 46 0.98 -2.97 -13.29
CA TRP A 46 0.72 -4.38 -13.02
C TRP A 46 -0.69 -4.84 -13.45
N LEU A 47 -1.70 -3.95 -13.45
CA LEU A 47 -3.03 -4.23 -14.03
C LEU A 47 -2.92 -4.64 -15.50
N GLY A 48 -1.96 -4.08 -16.23
CA GLY A 48 -1.71 -4.36 -17.63
C GLY A 48 -0.72 -5.52 -17.90
N SER A 49 0.14 -5.88 -16.94
CA SER A 49 1.23 -6.83 -17.17
C SER A 49 1.07 -8.13 -16.38
N ASN A 50 0.98 -9.25 -17.11
CA ASN A 50 1.18 -10.62 -16.64
C ASN A 50 0.25 -11.11 -15.53
N ASN A 51 -0.85 -11.72 -15.96
CA ASN A 51 -1.85 -12.26 -15.08
C ASN A 51 -1.62 -13.76 -14.94
N ALA A 52 -1.57 -14.23 -13.69
CA ALA A 52 -1.52 -15.65 -13.36
C ALA A 52 -2.89 -16.29 -13.54
N PHE A 53 -3.37 -16.35 -14.79
CA PHE A 53 -4.65 -16.97 -15.16
C PHE A 53 -4.54 -18.47 -15.41
N GLU A 54 -3.32 -18.98 -15.43
CA GLU A 54 -2.99 -20.37 -15.72
C GLU A 54 -2.00 -20.85 -14.67
N GLU A 55 -2.03 -22.14 -14.39
CA GLU A 55 -1.09 -22.79 -13.48
C GLU A 55 0.38 -22.57 -13.88
N SER A 56 0.66 -22.53 -15.19
CA SER A 56 1.98 -22.23 -15.78
C SER A 56 2.54 -20.85 -15.38
N LYS A 57 1.66 -19.91 -15.02
CA LYS A 57 1.98 -18.53 -14.63
C LYS A 57 1.72 -18.28 -13.14
N ALA A 58 1.52 -19.32 -12.34
CA ALA A 58 1.27 -19.19 -10.91
C ALA A 58 2.43 -18.46 -10.21
N ILE A 59 2.09 -17.60 -9.26
CA ILE A 59 3.05 -16.72 -8.57
C ILE A 59 3.33 -17.30 -7.17
N SER A 60 4.59 -17.25 -6.74
CA SER A 60 4.97 -17.67 -5.38
C SER A 60 4.56 -16.61 -4.34
N LEU A 61 4.22 -17.06 -3.13
CA LEU A 61 4.05 -16.18 -1.95
C LEU A 61 5.34 -15.49 -1.51
N ASP A 62 6.49 -15.89 -2.05
CA ASP A 62 7.78 -15.24 -1.80
C ASP A 62 7.86 -13.86 -2.48
N ASP A 63 7.00 -13.58 -3.46
CA ASP A 63 6.88 -12.23 -4.01
C ASP A 63 6.22 -11.33 -2.96
N PRO A 64 6.95 -10.34 -2.41
CA PRO A 64 6.46 -9.50 -1.32
C PRO A 64 5.23 -8.69 -1.72
N PHE A 65 5.08 -8.37 -3.01
CA PHE A 65 3.88 -7.70 -3.49
C PHE A 65 2.71 -8.68 -3.48
N PHE A 66 2.89 -9.88 -4.07
CA PHE A 66 1.89 -10.95 -4.06
C PHE A 66 1.40 -11.31 -2.65
N LYS A 67 2.32 -11.29 -1.69
CA LYS A 67 2.02 -11.49 -0.26
C LYS A 67 1.16 -10.37 0.32
N VAL A 68 1.48 -9.09 0.06
CA VAL A 68 0.65 -7.95 0.47
C VAL A 68 -0.73 -8.00 -0.20
N TYR A 69 -0.80 -8.43 -1.47
CA TYR A 69 -2.06 -8.60 -2.20
C TYR A 69 -2.95 -9.71 -1.62
N LEU A 70 -2.36 -10.84 -1.21
CA LEU A 70 -3.09 -11.98 -0.64
C LEU A 70 -3.44 -11.85 0.85
N MET A 71 -2.57 -11.19 1.61
CA MET A 71 -2.79 -10.94 3.04
C MET A 71 -3.78 -9.79 3.29
N GLY A 72 -4.09 -8.99 2.27
CA GLY A 72 -5.18 -8.03 2.35
C GLY A 72 -6.56 -8.72 2.37
N PRO A 73 -7.59 -8.10 2.98
CA PRO A 73 -8.95 -8.66 3.04
C PRO A 73 -9.64 -8.81 1.67
N MET A 74 -8.96 -8.47 0.58
CA MET A 74 -9.52 -8.31 -0.76
C MET A 74 -9.58 -9.61 -1.55
N VAL A 75 -8.81 -10.62 -1.17
CA VAL A 75 -8.84 -11.94 -1.82
C VAL A 75 -9.34 -12.99 -0.84
N SER A 76 -10.51 -13.56 -1.11
CA SER A 76 -10.96 -14.74 -0.37
C SER A 76 -10.00 -15.89 -0.66
N TRP A 77 -9.30 -16.37 0.37
CA TRP A 77 -8.35 -17.48 0.27
C TRP A 77 -8.98 -18.72 -0.37
N SER A 78 -10.29 -18.91 -0.20
CA SER A 78 -11.08 -19.97 -0.83
C SER A 78 -11.18 -19.89 -2.37
N LYS A 79 -10.90 -18.74 -2.98
CA LYS A 79 -10.94 -18.55 -4.43
C LYS A 79 -9.56 -18.71 -5.10
N LEU A 80 -8.50 -18.94 -4.33
CA LEU A 80 -7.17 -19.19 -4.87
C LEU A 80 -6.96 -20.67 -5.15
N LYS A 81 -6.45 -20.94 -6.35
CA LYS A 81 -5.98 -22.26 -6.73
C LYS A 81 -4.49 -22.35 -6.37
N ARG A 82 -4.09 -23.48 -5.79
CA ARG A 82 -2.72 -23.75 -5.35
C ARG A 82 -2.11 -24.85 -6.20
N THR A 83 -0.86 -24.66 -6.60
CA THR A 83 -0.06 -25.68 -7.30
C THR A 83 0.66 -26.58 -6.29
N ARG A 84 1.24 -27.70 -6.76
CA ARG A 84 2.07 -28.59 -5.91
C ARG A 84 3.29 -27.87 -5.30
N ASP A 85 3.79 -26.84 -5.98
CA ASP A 85 4.95 -26.04 -5.56
C ASP A 85 4.59 -24.84 -4.67
N ASN A 86 3.40 -24.82 -4.05
CA ASN A 86 2.91 -23.69 -3.24
C ASN A 86 2.81 -22.36 -3.99
N LYS A 87 2.64 -22.39 -5.31
CA LYS A 87 2.32 -21.20 -6.10
C LYS A 87 0.82 -21.03 -6.18
N TYR A 88 0.36 -19.80 -6.38
CA TYR A 88 -1.05 -19.48 -6.40
C TYR A 88 -1.43 -18.79 -7.70
N TRP A 89 -2.66 -19.06 -8.14
CA TRP A 89 -3.28 -18.44 -9.29
C TRP A 89 -4.77 -18.24 -9.06
N LEU A 90 -5.37 -17.37 -9.88
CA LEU A 90 -6.76 -16.92 -9.76
C LEU A 90 -7.38 -16.85 -11.14
N ASP A 91 -8.69 -17.07 -11.20
CA ASP A 91 -9.44 -16.92 -12.45
C ASP A 91 -9.45 -15.45 -12.90
N LEU A 92 -9.69 -15.24 -14.20
CA LEU A 92 -9.60 -13.93 -14.85
C LEU A 92 -10.43 -12.83 -14.17
N ARG A 93 -11.67 -13.18 -13.81
CA ARG A 93 -12.59 -12.30 -13.07
C ARG A 93 -12.12 -12.03 -11.65
N GLY A 94 -11.52 -13.03 -10.99
CA GLY A 94 -10.97 -12.89 -9.65
C GLY A 94 -9.83 -11.88 -9.63
N TRP A 95 -8.88 -12.00 -10.57
CA TRP A 95 -7.80 -11.04 -10.72
C TRP A 95 -8.29 -9.62 -11.03
N PHE A 96 -9.25 -9.48 -11.94
CA PHE A 96 -9.83 -8.18 -12.28
C PHE A 96 -10.48 -7.50 -11.06
N PHE A 97 -11.21 -8.25 -10.24
CA PHE A 97 -11.84 -7.72 -9.03
C PHE A 97 -10.80 -7.26 -8.01
N VAL A 98 -9.83 -8.11 -7.67
CA VAL A 98 -8.76 -7.80 -6.71
C VAL A 98 -8.01 -6.53 -7.09
N ARG A 99 -7.74 -6.39 -8.38
CA ARG A 99 -7.10 -5.24 -9.00
C ARG A 99 -7.87 -3.94 -8.83
N ILE A 100 -9.15 -3.95 -9.15
CA ILE A 100 -10.02 -2.79 -8.99
C ILE A 100 -10.14 -2.42 -7.53
N THR A 101 -10.35 -3.39 -6.64
CA THR A 101 -10.46 -3.12 -5.20
C THR A 101 -9.18 -2.50 -4.65
N MET A 102 -8.00 -2.99 -5.04
CA MET A 102 -6.74 -2.41 -4.62
C MET A 102 -6.53 -1.00 -5.16
N PHE A 103 -6.82 -0.78 -6.44
CA PHE A 103 -6.75 0.57 -7.03
C PHE A 103 -7.70 1.53 -6.31
N ALA A 104 -8.92 1.09 -6.00
CA ALA A 104 -9.91 1.88 -5.27
C ALA A 104 -9.45 2.23 -3.86
N VAL A 105 -8.87 1.28 -3.10
CA VAL A 105 -8.38 1.56 -1.74
C VAL A 105 -7.16 2.47 -1.74
N LEU A 106 -6.20 2.26 -2.64
CA LEU A 106 -5.04 3.15 -2.74
C LEU A 106 -5.47 4.58 -3.13
N THR A 107 -6.41 4.69 -4.07
CA THR A 107 -7.01 5.96 -4.48
C THR A 107 -7.76 6.61 -3.32
N PHE A 108 -8.57 5.86 -2.57
CA PHE A 108 -9.25 6.36 -1.38
C PHE A 108 -8.28 6.88 -0.33
N LEU A 109 -7.21 6.13 -0.04
CA LEU A 109 -6.15 6.58 0.87
C LEU A 109 -5.46 7.85 0.37
N LEU A 110 -5.28 8.00 -0.94
CA LEU A 110 -4.70 9.21 -1.53
C LEU A 110 -5.65 10.39 -1.33
N PHE A 111 -6.94 10.24 -1.63
CA PHE A 111 -7.95 11.28 -1.40
C PHE A 111 -8.05 11.67 0.07
N ALA A 112 -8.04 10.70 0.99
CA ALA A 112 -8.08 10.97 2.43
C ALA A 112 -6.86 11.78 2.90
N ASN A 113 -5.66 11.44 2.42
CA ASN A 113 -4.44 12.17 2.77
C ASN A 113 -4.37 13.56 2.11
N ILE A 114 -4.84 13.72 0.87
CA ILE A 114 -4.97 15.04 0.22
C ILE A 114 -5.98 15.91 0.96
N TYR A 115 -7.13 15.36 1.34
CA TYR A 115 -8.13 16.07 2.14
C TYR A 115 -7.55 16.53 3.48
N LEU A 116 -6.85 15.64 4.18
CA LEU A 116 -6.17 15.97 5.43
C LEU A 116 -5.14 17.08 5.24
N LEU A 117 -4.34 17.03 4.16
CA LEU A 117 -3.37 18.07 3.80
C LEU A 117 -4.05 19.42 3.58
N LEU A 118 -5.12 19.45 2.77
CA LEU A 118 -5.87 20.67 2.49
C LEU A 118 -6.53 21.25 3.75
N TRP A 119 -7.05 20.39 4.61
CA TRP A 119 -7.64 20.79 5.88
C TRP A 119 -6.59 21.46 6.79
N TYR A 120 -5.42 20.86 6.96
CA TYR A 120 -4.34 21.45 7.76
C TYR A 120 -3.74 22.73 7.17
N LEU A 121 -3.75 22.90 5.86
CA LEU A 121 -3.32 24.16 5.20
C LEU A 121 -4.36 25.28 5.34
N SER A 122 -5.60 24.95 5.65
CA SER A 122 -6.71 25.90 5.80
C SER A 122 -6.95 26.35 7.25
N MET A 123 -6.34 25.66 8.22
CA MET A 123 -6.31 26.03 9.64
C MET A 123 -5.19 27.01 9.93
#